data_AF-A0AA41VY97-F1
#
_entry.id   AF-A0AA41VY97-F1
#
_cell.length_a   1.000
_cell.length_b   1.000
_cell.length_c   1.000
_cell.angle_alpha   90.00
_cell.angle_beta   90.00
_cell.angle_gamma   90.00
#
_symmetry.space_group_name_H-M   'P 1'
#
loop_
_entity.id
_entity.type
_entity.pdbx_description
1 polymer ?
#
loop_
_entity_poly.entity_id
_entity_poly.type
_entity_poly.pdbx_seq_one_letter_code
_entity_poly.pdbx_strand_id
1 'polypeptide(L)' 'GSGNTIVLGIEMNGTPLSLGCYELLRGKTITGSIFGGIKAKTDIPLLAQSYIDK' A
#
# COMPACT_ATOMS: atom_id res chain seq x y z
N GLY A 1 11.95 13.36 10.67
CA GLY A 1 10.63 12.71 10.59
C GLY A 1 10.73 11.60 9.56
N SER A 2 10.41 10.37 9.96
CA SER A 2 10.34 9.23 9.04
C SER A 2 9.00 9.25 8.31
N GLY A 3 9.02 9.32 6.98
CA GLY A 3 7.82 9.27 6.14
C GLY A 3 7.68 7.89 5.51
N ASN A 4 6.50 7.29 5.61
CA ASN A 4 6.20 6.01 4.97
C ASN A 4 5.36 6.24 3.73
N THR A 5 5.83 5.76 2.59
CA THR A 5 5.12 5.81 1.30
C THR A 5 4.64 4.42 0.94
N ILE A 6 3.32 4.26 0.81
CA ILE A 6 2.71 2.97 0.42
C ILE A 6 2.26 3.08 -1.04
N VAL A 7 2.82 2.22 -1.89
CA VAL A 7 2.42 2.12 -3.30
C VAL A 7 1.21 1.18 -3.39
N LEU A 8 0.06 1.73 -3.79
CA LEU A 8 -1.20 0.99 -3.98
C LEU A 8 -1.50 0.70 -5.46
N GLY A 9 -0.95 1.51 -6.37
CA GLY A 9 -1.14 1.35 -7.80
C GLY A 9 -0.31 0.18 -8.36
N ILE A 10 -0.88 -0.54 -9.31
CA ILE A 10 -0.15 -1.52 -10.11
C ILE A 10 0.23 -0.85 -11.43
N GLU A 11 1.51 -0.89 -11.76
CA GLU A 11 2.00 -0.44 -13.05
C GLU A 11 1.79 -1.57 -14.08
N MET A 12 1.23 -1.25 -15.24
CA MET A 12 0.75 -2.22 -16.23
C MET A 12 1.82 -2.64 -17.24
N ASN A 13 2.86 -1.82 -17.43
CA ASN A 13 3.86 -1.99 -18.50
C ASN A 13 5.20 -2.56 -18.00
N GLY A 14 5.26 -3.02 -16.75
CA GLY A 14 6.49 -3.52 -16.11
C GLY A 14 7.58 -2.46 -15.97
N THR A 15 7.24 -1.17 -16.01
CA THR A 15 8.25 -0.10 -15.93
C THR A 15 8.80 -0.02 -14.50
N PRO A 16 10.14 0.02 -14.34
CA PRO A 16 10.74 0.08 -13.02
C PRO A 16 10.46 1.43 -12.36
N LEU A 17 10.14 1.40 -11.06
CA LEU A 17 9.93 2.61 -10.27
C LEU A 17 11.28 3.32 -10.04
N SER A 18 11.44 4.50 -10.66
CA SER A 18 12.63 5.33 -10.46
C SER A 18 12.51 6.13 -9.16
N LEU A 19 13.46 5.93 -8.24
CA LEU A 19 13.47 6.55 -6.92
C LEU A 19 14.83 7.20 -6.65
N GLY A 20 14.81 8.37 -6.01
CA GLY A 20 16.04 9.02 -5.56
C GLY A 20 16.61 8.34 -4.31
N CYS A 21 17.82 7.79 -4.38
CA CYS A 21 18.48 7.13 -3.23
C CYS A 21 18.59 8.03 -1.99
N TYR A 22 18.71 9.36 -2.19
CA TYR A 22 18.76 10.33 -1.10
C TYR A 22 17.48 10.36 -0.26
N GLU A 23 16.33 10.06 -0.88
CA GLU A 23 15.05 10.01 -0.18
C GLU A 23 14.97 8.82 0.78
N LEU A 24 15.46 7.65 0.35
CA LEU A 24 15.56 6.45 1.18
C LEU A 24 16.57 6.64 2.32
N LEU A 25 17.75 7.21 2.03
CA LEU A 25 18.79 7.51 3.03
C LEU A 25 18.32 8.50 4.10
N ARG A 26 17.41 9.42 3.74
CA ARG A 26 16.81 10.39 4.66
C ARG A 26 15.76 9.79 5.60
N GLY A 27 15.58 8.46 5.59
CA GLY A 27 14.67 7.73 6.46
C GLY A 27 13.24 7.67 5.93
N LYS A 28 13.04 7.80 4.62
CA LYS A 28 11.77 7.45 3.99
C LYS A 28 11.74 5.95 3.70
N THR A 29 10.63 5.30 4.03
CA THR A 29 10.41 3.88 3.72
C THR A 29 9.36 3.77 2.64
N ILE A 30 9.64 2.97 1.61
CA ILE A 30 8.71 2.73 0.50
C ILE A 30 8.33 1.26 0.54
N THR A 31 7.03 0.98 0.56
CA THR A 31 6.51 -0.39 0.61
C THR A 31 5.33 -0.52 -0.33
N GLY A 32 5.22 -1.67 -1.01
CA GLY A 32 4.06 -1.98 -1.84
C GLY A 32 3.00 -2.71 -1.03
N SER A 33 1.72 -2.48 -1.35
CA SER A 33 0.62 -3.22 -0.74
C SER A 33 -0.41 -3.63 -1.79
N ILE A 34 -0.60 -4.94 -1.95
CA ILE A 34 -1.64 -5.49 -2.82
C ILE A 34 -2.96 -5.46 -2.03
N PHE A 35 -3.98 -4.80 -2.58
CA PHE A 35 -5.31 -4.70 -1.97
C PHE A 35 -5.29 -4.09 -0.56
N GLY A 36 -4.37 -3.15 -0.29
CA GLY A 36 -4.25 -2.50 1.03
C GLY A 36 -3.83 -3.45 2.17
N GLY A 37 -3.35 -4.66 1.86
CA GLY A 37 -2.98 -5.65 2.87
C GLY A 37 -4.18 -6.41 3.43
N ILE A 38 -5.35 -6.23 2.80
CA ILE A 38 -6.62 -6.84 3.20
C ILE A 38 -6.61 -8.33 2.84
N LYS A 39 -6.80 -9.17 3.85
CA LYS A 39 -7.01 -10.61 3.64
C LYS A 39 -8.44 -10.84 3.18
N ALA A 40 -8.59 -11.17 1.90
CA ALA A 40 -9.90 -11.33 1.27
C ALA A 40 -10.90 -12.21 2.05
N LYS A 41 -10.44 -13.31 2.64
CA LYS A 41 -11.32 -14.27 3.33
C LYS A 41 -11.86 -13.75 4.67
N THR A 42 -11.11 -12.92 5.39
CA THR A 42 -11.45 -12.49 6.76
C THR A 42 -11.89 -11.04 6.82
N ASP A 43 -11.26 -10.18 6.03
CA ASP A 43 -11.42 -8.73 6.16
C ASP A 43 -12.54 -8.21 5.25
N ILE A 44 -12.81 -8.85 4.12
CA ILE A 44 -13.97 -8.50 3.27
C ILE A 44 -15.30 -8.69 4.01
N PRO A 45 -15.58 -9.84 4.67
CA PRO A 45 -16.83 -9.97 5.42
C PRO A 45 -16.91 -9.01 6.60
N LEU A 46 -15.79 -8.68 7.25
CA LEU A 46 -15.74 -7.66 8.32
C LEU A 46 -16.04 -6.25 7.80
N LEU A 47 -15.49 -5.88 6.63
CA LEU A 47 -15.78 -4.61 5.96
C LEU A 47 -17.25 -4.52 5.53
N ALA A 48 -17.79 -5.60 4.97
CA ALA A 48 -19.18 -5.68 4.55
C ALA A 48 -20.13 -5.54 5.76
N GLN A 49 -19.81 -6.21 6.87
CA GLN A 49 -20.59 -6.10 8.10
C GLN A 49 -20.53 -4.69 8.69
N SER A 50 -19.35 -4.06 8.74
CA SER A 50 -19.19 -2.68 9.20
C SER A 50 -19.92 -1.64 8.32
N TYR A 51 -20.21 -1.98 7.05
CA TYR A 51 -21.00 -1.14 6.15
C TYR A 51 -22.51 -1.33 6.34
N ILE A 52 -22.96 -2.54 6.66
CA ILE A 52 -24.39 -2.87 6.87
C ILE A 52 -24.86 -2.45 8.28
N ASP A 53 -24.00 -2.55 9.30
CA ASP A 53 -24.28 -2.10 10.68
C ASP A 53 -24.27 -0.56 10.84
N LYS A 54 -24.30 0.19 9.74
CA LYS A 54 -24.27 1.67 9.71
C LYS A 54 -25.60 2.25 9.26
#